data_AF-A0A6N3FI12-F1
#
_entry.id   AF-A0A6N3FI12-F1
#
_cell.length_a   1.000
_cell.length_b   1.000
_cell.length_c   1.000
_cell.angle_alpha   90.00
_cell.angle_beta   90.00
_cell.angle_gamma   90.00
#
_symmetry.space_group_name_H-M   'P 1'
#
loop_
_entity.id
_entity.type
_entity.pdbx_description
1 polymer ?
#
loop_
_entity_poly.entity_id
_entity_poly.type
_entity_poly.pdbx_seq_one_letter_code
_entity_poly.pdbx_strand_id
1 'polypeptide(L)'
;MPSQYQPKRAQNRPRRHNPLPLLAAAAAVCLGLILIPSLGRAPEESTAAASPPAAATPTPTAAPTPEPTPEPTPTPEPTPAAFDFTQPAPAAEAVEMDYFADALFIGDSRTDGLRLYSGIKGADFYCYKGLTVFEMDDRAVVELDGGKYTVEQALEKGPQYAKIYISLGINELGYFNDEAFHQTFGDFLKQVKASQPGAVVYLENLVPVNAEKCAANKQPYYVNNDRVAAYNAIFPQLAEEYQVVLLDVADALTDENGILPADATVDGVHFTKAWYQKWLAYLMEHTVDADCYAAGQTAAEGANET
;
A
#
# COMPACT_ATOMS: atom_id res chain seq x y z
N MET A 1 20.35 5.74 21.73
CA MET A 1 20.68 5.10 20.46
C MET A 1 19.94 3.77 20.46
N PRO A 2 18.84 3.61 19.70
CA PRO A 2 18.26 2.29 19.50
C PRO A 2 19.32 1.38 18.87
N SER A 3 19.48 0.16 19.40
CA SER A 3 20.51 -0.77 18.95
C SER A 3 20.05 -1.41 17.65
N GLN A 4 20.57 -0.94 16.51
CA GLN A 4 20.37 -1.62 15.24
C GLN A 4 20.90 -3.06 15.33
N TYR A 5 20.10 -4.03 14.90
CA TYR A 5 20.49 -5.43 14.80
C TYR A 5 21.85 -5.55 14.10
N GLN A 6 22.83 -6.18 14.75
CA GLN A 6 24.13 -6.43 14.13
C GLN A 6 24.11 -7.78 13.41
N PRO A 7 24.18 -7.82 12.06
CA PRO A 7 24.16 -9.06 11.31
C PRO A 7 25.37 -9.93 11.67
N LYS A 8 25.14 -11.25 11.80
CA LYS A 8 26.24 -12.19 12.00
C LYS A 8 27.05 -12.24 10.71
N ARG A 9 28.37 -12.01 10.80
CA ARG A 9 29.27 -12.09 9.63
C ARG A 9 29.04 -13.39 8.87
N ALA A 10 28.56 -13.29 7.62
CA ALA A 10 28.34 -14.44 6.76
C ALA A 10 29.69 -15.13 6.48
N GLN A 11 29.89 -16.32 7.03
CA GLN A 11 30.95 -17.21 6.56
C GLN A 11 30.48 -17.80 5.23
N ASN A 12 31.11 -17.38 4.13
CA ASN A 12 30.88 -17.93 2.79
C ASN A 12 30.99 -19.46 2.81
N ARG A 13 29.84 -20.15 2.84
CA ARG A 13 29.77 -21.59 2.57
C ARG A 13 29.31 -21.80 1.13
N PRO A 14 29.95 -22.69 0.38
CA PRO A 14 29.61 -22.93 -1.02
C PRO A 14 28.18 -23.47 -1.16
N ARG A 15 27.42 -22.88 -2.09
CA ARG A 15 26.03 -23.23 -2.41
C ARG A 15 25.96 -24.66 -2.94
N ARG A 16 25.14 -25.52 -2.31
CA ARG A 16 24.71 -26.80 -2.88
C ARG A 16 23.32 -26.61 -3.49
N HIS A 17 23.19 -26.87 -4.79
CA HIS A 17 21.91 -26.87 -5.48
C HIS A 17 21.12 -28.14 -5.14
N ASN A 18 19.93 -27.98 -4.58
CA ASN A 18 18.89 -29.01 -4.54
C ASN A 18 17.61 -28.43 -5.19
N PRO A 19 16.86 -29.22 -5.97
CA PRO A 19 15.62 -28.75 -6.60
C PRO A 19 14.45 -28.77 -5.59
N LEU A 20 13.60 -27.74 -5.64
CA LEU A 20 12.36 -27.59 -4.87
C LEU A 20 11.26 -28.57 -5.35
N PRO A 21 10.44 -29.14 -4.45
CA PRO A 21 9.15 -29.69 -4.82
C PRO A 21 8.00 -28.69 -4.55
N LEU A 22 7.20 -28.46 -5.58
CA LEU A 22 5.87 -27.81 -5.54
C LEU A 22 4.89 -28.63 -4.69
N LEU A 23 4.08 -27.95 -3.86
CA LEU A 23 2.87 -28.52 -3.27
C LEU A 23 1.69 -27.56 -3.42
N ALA A 24 0.74 -27.96 -4.26
CA ALA A 24 -0.59 -27.41 -4.38
C ALA A 24 -1.54 -28.05 -3.37
N ALA A 25 -2.50 -27.29 -2.84
CA ALA A 25 -3.70 -27.84 -2.22
C ALA A 25 -4.91 -26.95 -2.54
N ALA A 26 -5.94 -27.58 -3.10
CA ALA A 26 -7.13 -27.00 -3.69
C ALA A 26 -8.30 -26.84 -2.69
N ALA A 27 -9.26 -26.01 -3.11
CA ALA A 27 -10.51 -25.64 -2.45
C ALA A 27 -11.55 -26.76 -2.35
N ALA A 28 -12.52 -26.60 -1.44
CA ALA A 28 -13.80 -27.32 -1.45
C ALA A 28 -14.98 -26.40 -1.07
N VAL A 29 -16.06 -26.60 -1.82
CA VAL A 29 -17.33 -25.87 -2.02
C VAL A 29 -18.36 -26.13 -0.91
N CYS A 30 -19.31 -25.20 -0.65
CA CYS A 30 -20.76 -25.48 -0.77
C CYS A 30 -21.73 -24.34 -0.37
N LEU A 31 -22.55 -24.03 -1.37
CA LEU A 31 -23.81 -23.31 -1.56
C LEU A 31 -24.90 -23.43 -0.48
N GLY A 32 -25.72 -22.39 -0.36
CA GLY A 32 -27.06 -22.43 0.26
C GLY A 32 -28.00 -21.34 -0.25
N LEU A 33 -28.79 -21.67 -1.28
CA LEU A 33 -29.89 -20.89 -1.86
C LEU A 33 -31.11 -20.83 -0.92
N ILE A 34 -31.78 -19.67 -0.82
CA ILE A 34 -33.24 -19.59 -0.61
C ILE A 34 -33.83 -18.45 -1.45
N LEU A 35 -34.65 -18.83 -2.44
CA LEU A 35 -35.60 -18.06 -3.24
C LEU A 35 -36.99 -18.25 -2.66
N ILE A 36 -37.82 -17.20 -2.49
CA ILE A 36 -39.29 -17.27 -2.60
C ILE A 36 -39.85 -15.93 -3.16
N PRO A 37 -40.86 -15.95 -4.07
CA PRO A 37 -41.33 -14.81 -4.88
C PRO A 37 -42.51 -14.05 -4.21
N SER A 38 -43.02 -12.91 -4.72
CA SER A 38 -44.20 -12.90 -5.63
C SER A 38 -44.65 -11.48 -6.02
N LEU A 39 -44.86 -11.30 -7.33
CA LEU A 39 -45.92 -10.61 -8.08
C LEU A 39 -46.66 -9.36 -7.52
N GLY A 40 -46.72 -8.31 -8.37
CA GLY A 40 -47.79 -7.31 -8.33
C GLY A 40 -47.74 -6.21 -9.40
N ARG A 41 -48.17 -6.54 -10.63
CA ARG A 41 -49.00 -5.76 -11.58
C ARG A 41 -48.67 -4.28 -11.92
N ALA A 42 -48.44 -4.02 -13.21
CA ALA A 42 -48.43 -2.70 -13.88
C ALA A 42 -49.84 -2.31 -14.41
N PRO A 43 -50.02 -1.26 -15.25
CA PRO A 43 -49.42 0.09 -15.32
C PRO A 43 -50.52 1.19 -15.25
N GLU A 44 -50.17 2.47 -15.24
CA GLU A 44 -51.04 3.50 -15.87
C GLU A 44 -50.25 4.77 -16.26
N GLU A 45 -50.35 5.12 -17.55
CA GLU A 45 -50.03 6.43 -18.13
C GLU A 45 -51.09 7.47 -17.72
N SER A 46 -50.70 8.74 -17.60
CA SER A 46 -51.65 9.85 -17.82
C SER A 46 -50.95 11.08 -18.40
N THR A 47 -51.10 11.21 -19.71
CA THR A 47 -51.45 12.40 -20.51
C THR A 47 -51.04 13.81 -20.07
N ALA A 48 -50.41 14.47 -21.04
CA ALA A 48 -50.28 15.91 -21.19
C ALA A 48 -51.62 16.66 -21.31
N ALA A 49 -51.63 17.92 -20.86
CA ALA A 49 -52.59 18.94 -21.28
C ALA A 49 -51.88 20.30 -21.40
N ALA A 50 -52.20 21.02 -22.46
CA ALA A 50 -51.58 22.28 -22.87
C ALA A 50 -52.54 23.49 -22.75
N SER A 51 -51.95 24.67 -22.52
CA SER A 51 -52.38 26.05 -22.88
C SER A 51 -53.57 26.68 -22.12
N PRO A 52 -53.74 28.05 -22.08
CA PRO A 52 -53.20 29.11 -22.95
C PRO A 52 -52.66 30.40 -22.21
N PRO A 53 -52.28 31.49 -22.93
CA PRO A 53 -51.38 32.55 -22.45
C PRO A 53 -52.08 33.85 -22.01
N ALA A 54 -51.40 34.74 -21.29
CA ALA A 54 -51.64 36.19 -21.33
C ALA A 54 -50.59 37.04 -20.58
N ALA A 55 -50.43 38.25 -21.11
CA ALA A 55 -49.96 39.50 -20.48
C ALA A 55 -48.45 39.80 -20.50
N ALA A 56 -48.05 40.50 -21.57
CA ALA A 56 -46.88 41.36 -21.61
C ALA A 56 -47.05 42.57 -20.69
N THR A 57 -46.03 42.87 -19.87
CA THR A 57 -45.86 44.17 -19.19
C THR A 57 -44.35 44.43 -18.94
N PRO A 58 -43.94 45.68 -18.68
CA PRO A 58 -42.96 46.40 -19.48
C PRO A 58 -41.51 46.20 -19.03
N THR A 59 -40.62 46.41 -19.99
CA THR A 59 -39.16 46.45 -19.88
C THR A 59 -38.70 47.43 -18.79
N PRO A 60 -37.89 47.02 -17.80
CA PRO A 60 -37.20 47.97 -16.94
C PRO A 60 -36.04 48.63 -17.71
N THR A 61 -35.96 49.95 -17.56
CA THR A 61 -34.87 50.81 -18.04
C THR A 61 -33.51 50.30 -17.53
N ALA A 62 -32.55 50.17 -18.43
CA ALA A 62 -31.17 49.80 -18.11
C ALA A 62 -30.53 50.85 -17.18
N ALA A 63 -30.19 50.42 -15.97
CA ALA A 63 -29.27 51.13 -15.09
C ALA A 63 -27.82 50.95 -15.59
N PRO A 64 -26.92 51.93 -15.41
CA PRO A 64 -25.53 51.79 -15.82
C PRO A 64 -24.86 50.65 -15.06
N THR A 65 -24.28 49.71 -15.82
CA THR A 65 -23.44 48.63 -15.32
C THR A 65 -22.24 49.23 -14.58
N PRO A 66 -21.98 48.89 -13.30
CA PRO A 66 -20.75 49.30 -12.64
C PRO A 66 -19.54 48.66 -13.35
N GLU A 67 -18.50 49.47 -13.55
CA GLU A 67 -17.21 49.04 -14.09
C GLU A 67 -16.65 47.90 -13.21
N PRO A 68 -16.18 46.77 -13.79
CA PRO A 68 -15.66 45.66 -13.02
C PRO A 68 -14.43 46.12 -12.23
N THR A 69 -14.51 46.03 -10.90
CA THR A 69 -13.35 46.18 -10.03
C THR A 69 -12.34 45.10 -10.41
N PRO A 70 -11.04 45.43 -10.63
CA PRO A 70 -10.05 44.42 -10.96
C PRO A 70 -10.00 43.39 -9.84
N GLU A 71 -10.18 42.13 -10.20
CA GLU A 71 -10.06 40.99 -9.30
C GLU A 71 -8.64 41.00 -8.70
N PRO A 72 -8.50 40.87 -7.37
CA PRO A 72 -7.17 40.85 -6.76
C PRO A 72 -6.38 39.70 -7.37
N THR A 73 -5.20 40.01 -7.91
CA THR A 73 -4.25 39.01 -8.37
C THR A 73 -4.03 37.98 -7.26
N PRO A 74 -4.28 36.68 -7.49
CA PRO A 74 -4.08 35.67 -6.46
C PRO A 74 -2.62 35.72 -6.01
N THR A 75 -2.43 35.82 -4.69
CA THR A 75 -1.10 35.67 -4.09
C THR A 75 -0.63 34.25 -4.41
N PRO A 76 0.59 34.05 -4.94
CA PRO A 76 1.07 32.71 -5.25
C PRO A 76 1.06 31.87 -3.98
N GLU A 77 0.42 30.71 -4.06
CA GLU A 77 0.41 29.71 -3.00
C GLU A 77 1.86 29.28 -2.72
N PRO A 78 2.27 29.14 -1.44
CA PRO A 78 3.63 28.74 -1.12
C PRO A 78 3.92 27.38 -1.77
N THR A 79 5.03 27.29 -2.50
CA THR A 79 5.47 26.04 -3.11
C THR A 79 5.66 24.97 -2.03
N PRO A 80 5.03 23.78 -2.18
CA PRO A 80 5.21 22.66 -1.25
C PRO A 80 6.69 22.32 -1.09
N ALA A 81 7.11 22.00 0.14
CA ALA A 81 8.46 21.51 0.37
C ALA A 81 8.62 20.14 -0.29
N ALA A 82 9.62 19.99 -1.16
CA ALA A 82 9.90 18.74 -1.83
C ALA A 82 10.29 17.65 -0.82
N PHE A 83 9.65 16.48 -0.91
CA PHE A 83 10.00 15.33 -0.09
C PHE A 83 11.37 14.76 -0.48
N ASP A 84 12.18 14.40 0.52
CA ASP A 84 13.50 13.79 0.34
C ASP A 84 13.40 12.26 0.42
N PHE A 85 13.47 11.59 -0.74
CA PHE A 85 13.37 10.13 -0.83
C PHE A 85 14.55 9.35 -0.24
N THR A 86 15.63 10.04 0.18
CA THR A 86 16.73 9.40 0.93
C THR A 86 16.40 9.17 2.40
N GLN A 87 15.30 9.78 2.88
CA GLN A 87 14.85 9.68 4.26
C GLN A 87 13.52 8.90 4.36
N PRO A 88 13.27 8.19 5.47
CA PRO A 88 11.94 7.67 5.75
C PRO A 88 10.93 8.81 5.95
N ALA A 89 9.64 8.49 5.81
CA ALA A 89 8.57 9.42 6.17
C ALA A 89 8.79 9.95 7.60
N PRO A 90 8.68 11.27 7.84
CA PRO A 90 8.81 11.82 9.18
C PRO A 90 7.57 11.47 10.02
N ALA A 91 7.76 11.38 11.33
CA ALA A 91 6.64 11.35 12.26
C ALA A 91 5.91 12.71 12.25
N ALA A 92 4.59 12.66 12.24
CA ALA A 92 3.67 13.78 12.26
C ALA A 92 2.50 13.53 13.24
N GLU A 93 1.56 14.46 13.32
CA GLU A 93 0.30 14.21 14.02
C GLU A 93 -0.46 13.08 13.32
N ALA A 94 -1.03 12.17 14.11
CA ALA A 94 -1.74 11.02 13.57
C ALA A 94 -2.96 11.48 12.74
N VAL A 95 -3.08 10.96 11.52
CA VAL A 95 -4.27 11.15 10.70
C VAL A 95 -5.47 10.39 11.28
N GLU A 96 -6.67 10.83 10.93
CA GLU A 96 -7.90 10.10 11.27
C GLU A 96 -8.08 8.86 10.38
N MET A 97 -8.93 7.92 10.81
CA MET A 97 -9.12 6.63 10.12
C MET A 97 -9.61 6.76 8.67
N ASP A 98 -10.35 7.83 8.35
CA ASP A 98 -10.86 8.09 7.00
C ASP A 98 -9.77 8.44 5.99
N TYR A 99 -8.57 8.79 6.45
CA TYR A 99 -7.39 8.92 5.60
C TYR A 99 -7.13 7.66 4.76
N PHE A 100 -7.49 6.47 5.25
CA PHE A 100 -7.29 5.22 4.52
C PHE A 100 -8.42 4.85 3.56
N ALA A 101 -9.47 5.67 3.40
CA ALA A 101 -10.65 5.34 2.59
C ALA A 101 -10.38 5.21 1.08
N ASP A 102 -9.28 5.77 0.61
CA ASP A 102 -8.79 5.75 -0.77
C ASP A 102 -7.37 5.15 -0.85
N ALA A 103 -7.02 4.30 0.14
CA ALA A 103 -5.75 3.62 0.24
C ALA A 103 -5.86 2.15 -0.19
N LEU A 104 -4.82 1.66 -0.85
CA LEU A 104 -4.62 0.25 -1.15
C LEU A 104 -3.42 -0.29 -0.38
N PHE A 105 -3.57 -1.46 0.23
CA PHE A 105 -2.48 -2.23 0.82
C PHE A 105 -2.17 -3.47 -0.01
N ILE A 106 -0.92 -3.62 -0.42
CA ILE A 106 -0.40 -4.76 -1.17
C ILE A 106 0.58 -5.52 -0.27
N GLY A 107 0.43 -6.83 -0.18
CA GLY A 107 1.41 -7.61 0.56
C GLY A 107 1.08 -9.06 0.84
N ASP A 108 1.79 -9.62 1.80
CA ASP A 108 1.73 -11.04 2.14
C ASP A 108 0.81 -11.33 3.35
N SER A 109 1.12 -12.39 4.11
CA SER A 109 0.38 -12.76 5.32
C SER A 109 0.50 -11.76 6.46
N ARG A 110 1.55 -10.92 6.49
CA ARG A 110 1.67 -9.83 7.47
C ARG A 110 0.67 -8.72 7.15
N THR A 111 0.55 -8.32 5.89
CA THR A 111 -0.45 -7.35 5.43
C THR A 111 -1.88 -7.88 5.60
N ASP A 112 -2.11 -9.17 5.34
CA ASP A 112 -3.41 -9.81 5.64
C ASP A 112 -3.71 -9.80 7.16
N GLY A 113 -2.68 -9.98 8.00
CA GLY A 113 -2.81 -9.80 9.44
C GLY A 113 -3.13 -8.35 9.85
N LEU A 114 -2.53 -7.35 9.19
CA LEU A 114 -2.85 -5.94 9.39
C LEU A 114 -4.34 -5.71 9.10
N ARG A 115 -4.84 -6.18 7.94
CA ARG A 115 -6.26 -6.13 7.55
C ARG A 115 -7.19 -6.72 8.60
N LEU A 116 -6.84 -7.90 9.14
CA LEU A 116 -7.71 -8.66 10.03
C LEU A 116 -7.70 -8.15 11.48
N TYR A 117 -6.56 -7.64 11.97
CA TYR A 117 -6.35 -7.48 13.40
C TYR A 117 -6.03 -6.06 13.85
N SER A 118 -5.59 -5.16 12.97
CA SER A 118 -5.23 -3.78 13.35
C SER A 118 -6.45 -2.92 13.69
N GLY A 119 -7.59 -3.19 13.05
CA GLY A 119 -8.78 -2.35 13.12
C GLY A 119 -8.83 -1.23 12.07
N ILE A 120 -7.92 -1.24 11.08
CA ILE A 120 -7.99 -0.38 9.89
C ILE A 120 -9.35 -0.53 9.18
N LYS A 121 -9.86 0.57 8.63
CA LYS A 121 -11.14 0.64 7.91
C LYS A 121 -10.99 1.50 6.67
N GLY A 122 -11.84 1.24 5.67
CA GLY A 122 -11.92 2.03 4.44
C GLY A 122 -10.91 1.62 3.36
N ALA A 123 -9.77 1.06 3.73
CA ALA A 123 -8.76 0.62 2.76
C ALA A 123 -9.14 -0.68 2.03
N ASP A 124 -8.70 -0.77 0.78
CA ASP A 124 -8.68 -2.00 -0.01
C ASP A 124 -7.37 -2.77 0.21
N PHE A 125 -7.41 -4.07 -0.06
CA PHE A 125 -6.30 -4.99 0.21
C PHE A 125 -6.08 -5.98 -0.93
N TYR A 126 -4.93 -5.88 -1.58
CA TYR A 126 -4.41 -6.88 -2.53
C TYR A 126 -3.34 -7.71 -1.83
N CYS A 127 -3.77 -8.52 -0.86
CA CYS A 127 -2.87 -9.35 -0.07
C CYS A 127 -3.23 -10.83 -0.13
N TYR A 128 -2.21 -11.69 -0.09
CA TYR A 128 -2.40 -13.14 -0.05
C TYR A 128 -1.28 -13.81 0.75
N LYS A 129 -1.63 -14.87 1.49
CA LYS A 129 -0.67 -15.62 2.31
C LYS A 129 0.45 -16.22 1.45
N GLY A 130 1.68 -15.79 1.72
CA GLY A 130 2.85 -16.30 1.01
C GLY A 130 3.09 -15.66 -0.36
N LEU A 131 2.37 -14.58 -0.69
CA LEU A 131 2.63 -13.79 -1.89
C LEU A 131 4.07 -13.23 -1.85
N THR A 132 4.72 -13.22 -3.01
CA THR A 132 6.03 -12.63 -3.22
C THR A 132 5.99 -11.59 -4.34
N VAL A 133 6.93 -10.66 -4.34
CA VAL A 133 7.12 -9.69 -5.43
C VAL A 133 7.38 -10.37 -6.79
N PHE A 134 7.85 -11.62 -6.80
CA PHE A 134 8.06 -12.42 -8.01
C PHE A 134 6.76 -12.98 -8.63
N GLU A 135 5.61 -12.76 -8.00
CA GLU A 135 4.32 -13.33 -8.41
C GLU A 135 3.27 -12.26 -8.78
N MET A 136 3.68 -10.98 -8.87
CA MET A 136 2.75 -9.84 -9.06
C MET A 136 1.98 -9.89 -10.38
N ASP A 137 2.56 -10.49 -11.42
CA ASP A 137 2.01 -10.68 -12.78
C ASP A 137 1.59 -12.13 -13.10
N ASP A 138 1.95 -13.10 -12.24
CA ASP A 138 1.72 -14.54 -12.48
C ASP A 138 0.55 -15.09 -11.64
N ARG A 139 0.41 -14.63 -10.38
CA ARG A 139 -0.51 -15.26 -9.42
C ARG A 139 -1.80 -14.46 -9.24
N ALA A 140 -2.91 -15.01 -9.72
CA ALA A 140 -4.23 -14.42 -9.51
C ALA A 140 -4.69 -14.56 -8.05
N VAL A 141 -4.63 -13.48 -7.28
CA VAL A 141 -4.96 -13.43 -5.84
C VAL A 141 -5.99 -12.35 -5.48
N VAL A 142 -6.23 -11.39 -6.36
CA VAL A 142 -7.15 -10.28 -6.12
C VAL A 142 -8.52 -10.61 -6.69
N GLU A 143 -9.57 -10.46 -5.89
CA GLU A 143 -10.95 -10.54 -6.37
C GLU A 143 -11.48 -9.12 -6.67
N LEU A 144 -11.89 -8.88 -7.91
CA LEU A 144 -12.39 -7.59 -8.38
C LEU A 144 -13.53 -7.85 -9.38
N ASP A 145 -14.66 -7.16 -9.24
CA ASP A 145 -15.84 -7.28 -10.13
C ASP A 145 -16.30 -8.73 -10.39
N GLY A 146 -16.12 -9.62 -9.41
CA GLY A 146 -16.46 -11.05 -9.51
C GLY A 146 -15.47 -11.88 -10.32
N GLY A 147 -14.37 -11.30 -10.79
CA GLY A 147 -13.23 -11.98 -11.40
C GLY A 147 -12.05 -12.12 -10.45
N LYS A 148 -11.06 -12.93 -10.85
CA LYS A 148 -9.80 -13.12 -10.11
C LYS A 148 -8.63 -12.67 -10.97
N TYR A 149 -7.80 -11.78 -10.43
CA TYR A 149 -6.73 -11.10 -11.14
C TYR A 149 -5.41 -11.19 -10.38
N THR A 150 -4.32 -11.05 -11.11
CA THR A 150 -3.00 -10.79 -10.51
C THR A 150 -2.99 -9.39 -9.90
N VAL A 151 -1.99 -9.09 -9.07
CA VAL A 151 -1.90 -7.76 -8.44
C VAL A 151 -1.74 -6.68 -9.51
N GLU A 152 -0.88 -6.90 -10.51
CA GLU A 152 -0.67 -5.95 -11.60
C GLU A 152 -1.94 -5.74 -12.43
N GLN A 153 -2.65 -6.82 -12.80
CA GLN A 153 -3.91 -6.70 -13.51
C GLN A 153 -4.98 -5.94 -12.70
N ALA A 154 -5.01 -6.14 -11.39
CA ALA A 154 -5.95 -5.45 -10.51
C ALA A 154 -5.57 -3.96 -10.33
N LEU A 155 -4.27 -3.62 -10.33
CA LEU A 155 -3.80 -2.24 -10.34
C LEU A 155 -4.19 -1.51 -11.63
N GLU A 156 -4.14 -2.19 -12.78
CA GLU A 156 -4.51 -1.61 -14.08
C GLU A 156 -6.02 -1.45 -14.28
N LYS A 157 -6.81 -2.41 -13.77
CA LYS A 157 -8.26 -2.50 -14.06
C LYS A 157 -9.13 -1.96 -12.93
N GLY A 158 -8.58 -1.93 -11.72
CA GLY A 158 -9.29 -1.55 -10.51
C GLY A 158 -9.42 -0.04 -10.32
N PRO A 159 -9.88 0.37 -9.13
CA PRO A 159 -9.97 1.77 -8.74
C PRO A 159 -8.61 2.47 -8.83
N GLN A 160 -8.67 3.79 -8.96
CA GLN A 160 -7.50 4.64 -8.72
C GLN A 160 -7.43 4.97 -7.22
N TYR A 161 -6.25 4.77 -6.63
CA TYR A 161 -5.99 5.03 -5.22
C TYR A 161 -5.16 6.29 -5.07
N ALA A 162 -5.39 7.06 -4.02
CA ALA A 162 -4.52 8.19 -3.69
C ALA A 162 -3.26 7.73 -2.95
N LYS A 163 -3.31 6.55 -2.31
CA LYS A 163 -2.21 6.01 -1.48
C LYS A 163 -2.07 4.51 -1.70
N ILE A 164 -0.84 4.03 -1.85
CA ILE A 164 -0.55 2.60 -2.01
C ILE A 164 0.56 2.22 -1.04
N TYR A 165 0.28 1.28 -0.15
CA TYR A 165 1.22 0.74 0.84
C TYR A 165 1.67 -0.66 0.40
N ILE A 166 2.98 -0.90 0.33
CA ILE A 166 3.55 -2.15 -0.15
C ILE A 166 4.46 -2.74 0.92
N SER A 167 4.09 -3.92 1.42
CA SER A 167 4.88 -4.70 2.38
C SER A 167 5.05 -6.15 1.88
N LEU A 168 6.23 -6.43 1.32
CA LEU A 168 6.64 -7.73 0.74
C LEU A 168 8.12 -7.97 1.04
N GLY A 169 8.59 -9.22 1.03
CA GLY A 169 10.01 -9.56 1.19
C GLY A 169 10.29 -10.70 2.18
N ILE A 170 9.36 -11.03 3.09
CA ILE A 170 9.60 -12.07 4.10
C ILE A 170 9.62 -13.48 3.48
N ASN A 171 8.85 -13.69 2.41
CA ASN A 171 8.75 -14.97 1.69
C ASN A 171 9.92 -15.14 0.71
N GLU A 172 10.46 -14.03 0.23
CA GLU A 172 11.55 -13.87 -0.71
C GLU A 172 12.91 -14.19 -0.06
N LEU A 173 12.99 -14.16 1.28
CA LEU A 173 14.20 -14.51 2.02
C LEU A 173 14.76 -15.88 1.60
N GLY A 174 13.93 -16.81 1.11
CA GLY A 174 14.32 -18.13 0.61
C GLY A 174 14.97 -18.17 -0.78
N TYR A 175 15.00 -17.07 -1.54
CA TYR A 175 15.48 -17.03 -2.93
C TYR A 175 17.00 -16.85 -3.07
N PHE A 176 17.66 -16.29 -2.05
CA PHE A 176 19.12 -16.06 -2.02
C PHE A 176 19.67 -15.27 -3.22
N ASN A 177 18.87 -14.34 -3.74
CA ASN A 177 19.26 -13.51 -4.87
C ASN A 177 18.82 -12.07 -4.62
N ASP A 178 19.65 -11.35 -3.89
CA ASP A 178 19.41 -9.96 -3.47
C ASP A 178 19.31 -9.02 -4.67
N GLU A 179 20.08 -9.28 -5.73
CA GLU A 179 20.01 -8.53 -7.00
C GLU A 179 18.68 -8.76 -7.73
N ALA A 180 18.24 -10.02 -7.84
CA ALA A 180 16.92 -10.30 -8.43
C ALA A 180 15.77 -9.73 -7.59
N PHE A 181 15.91 -9.72 -6.26
CA PHE A 181 14.94 -9.08 -5.38
C PHE A 181 14.86 -7.58 -5.65
N HIS A 182 16.00 -6.86 -5.65
CA HIS A 182 16.04 -5.43 -5.99
C HIS A 182 15.43 -5.15 -7.37
N GLN A 183 15.88 -5.86 -8.41
CA GLN A 183 15.40 -5.65 -9.79
C GLN A 183 13.89 -5.90 -9.92
N THR A 184 13.40 -7.03 -9.40
CA THR A 184 11.97 -7.39 -9.51
C THR A 184 11.10 -6.42 -8.73
N PHE A 185 11.52 -6.02 -7.53
CA PHE A 185 10.78 -5.04 -6.74
C PHE A 185 10.76 -3.67 -7.43
N GLY A 186 11.90 -3.26 -7.99
CA GLY A 186 11.99 -2.05 -8.78
C GLY A 186 11.06 -2.04 -9.99
N ASP A 187 11.00 -3.13 -10.75
CA ASP A 187 10.08 -3.26 -11.89
C ASP A 187 8.61 -3.23 -11.44
N PHE A 188 8.29 -3.87 -10.32
CA PHE A 188 6.95 -3.77 -9.72
C PHE A 188 6.60 -2.32 -9.31
N LEU A 189 7.53 -1.58 -8.70
CA LEU A 189 7.32 -0.16 -8.36
C LEU A 189 7.07 0.70 -9.61
N LYS A 190 7.78 0.44 -10.72
CA LYS A 190 7.50 1.11 -12.01
C LYS A 190 6.08 0.81 -12.47
N GLN A 191 5.65 -0.45 -12.41
CA GLN A 191 4.30 -0.86 -12.82
C GLN A 191 3.22 -0.22 -11.95
N VAL A 192 3.42 -0.15 -10.62
CA VAL A 192 2.52 0.55 -9.70
C VAL A 192 2.39 2.02 -10.09
N LYS A 193 3.51 2.75 -10.24
CA LYS A 193 3.49 4.17 -10.62
C LYS A 193 2.84 4.40 -11.99
N ALA A 194 3.05 3.50 -12.96
CA ALA A 194 2.44 3.59 -14.28
C ALA A 194 0.91 3.37 -14.22
N SER A 195 0.45 2.43 -13.40
CA SER A 195 -0.98 2.09 -13.26
C SER A 195 -1.74 3.08 -12.37
N GLN A 196 -1.03 3.73 -11.45
CA GLN A 196 -1.60 4.56 -10.37
C GLN A 196 -0.80 5.87 -10.24
N PRO A 197 -0.74 6.70 -11.29
CA PRO A 197 0.18 7.84 -11.37
C PRO A 197 -0.10 8.97 -10.36
N GLY A 198 -1.31 9.02 -9.79
CA GLY A 198 -1.67 9.99 -8.76
C GLY A 198 -1.42 9.51 -7.32
N ALA A 199 -0.95 8.29 -7.12
CA ALA A 199 -0.80 7.71 -5.80
C ALA A 199 0.52 8.12 -5.13
N VAL A 200 0.45 8.47 -3.84
CA VAL A 200 1.63 8.43 -2.96
C VAL A 200 1.92 6.96 -2.65
N VAL A 201 3.08 6.48 -3.10
CA VAL A 201 3.49 5.08 -2.90
C VAL A 201 4.38 5.00 -1.67
N TYR A 202 3.98 4.17 -0.72
CA TYR A 202 4.70 3.86 0.52
C TYR A 202 5.27 2.45 0.44
N LEU A 203 6.57 2.35 0.68
CA LEU A 203 7.33 1.11 0.69
C LEU A 203 7.76 0.79 2.12
N GLU A 204 7.25 -0.31 2.66
CA GLU A 204 7.48 -0.72 4.05
C GLU A 204 8.63 -1.73 4.12
N ASN A 205 9.67 -1.41 4.90
CA ASN A 205 10.79 -2.34 5.09
C ASN A 205 10.39 -3.56 5.94
N LEU A 206 11.26 -4.55 6.07
CA LEU A 206 10.93 -5.80 6.75
C LEU A 206 11.17 -5.72 8.24
N VAL A 207 10.11 -5.92 9.02
CA VAL A 207 10.23 -6.19 10.46
C VAL A 207 11.04 -7.49 10.67
N PRO A 208 12.13 -7.44 11.45
CA PRO A 208 12.84 -8.62 11.94
C PRO A 208 11.92 -9.68 12.53
N VAL A 209 12.42 -10.92 12.61
CA VAL A 209 11.71 -12.04 13.22
C VAL A 209 12.22 -12.30 14.63
N ASN A 210 11.41 -12.98 15.43
CA ASN A 210 11.88 -13.51 16.70
C ASN A 210 12.54 -14.87 16.45
N ALA A 211 13.88 -14.91 16.43
CA ALA A 211 14.63 -16.11 16.04
C ALA A 211 14.38 -17.32 16.96
N GLU A 212 14.18 -17.10 18.26
CA GLU A 212 13.90 -18.18 19.22
C GLU A 212 12.52 -18.81 18.95
N LYS A 213 11.49 -17.99 18.75
CA LYS A 213 10.15 -18.46 18.37
C LYS A 213 10.16 -19.11 17.00
N CYS A 214 10.91 -18.58 16.03
CA CYS A 214 11.08 -19.22 14.72
C CYS A 214 11.66 -20.63 14.86
N ALA A 215 12.71 -20.80 15.66
CA ALA A 215 13.33 -22.10 15.92
C ALA A 215 12.36 -23.06 16.63
N ALA A 216 11.65 -22.59 17.66
CA ALA A 216 10.67 -23.38 18.40
C ALA A 216 9.50 -23.85 17.52
N ASN A 217 9.08 -23.03 16.56
CA ASN A 217 7.96 -23.31 15.65
C ASN A 217 8.39 -23.90 14.29
N LYS A 218 9.68 -24.23 14.13
CA LYS A 218 10.22 -24.84 12.90
C LYS A 218 9.94 -23.99 11.64
N GLN A 219 10.02 -22.68 11.78
CA GLN A 219 10.00 -21.79 10.62
C GLN A 219 11.13 -22.17 9.65
N PRO A 220 10.96 -21.96 8.33
CA PRO A 220 11.99 -22.29 7.36
C PRO A 220 13.33 -21.64 7.72
N TYR A 221 14.43 -22.37 7.59
CA TYR A 221 15.76 -21.91 8.04
C TYR A 221 16.22 -20.58 7.43
N TYR A 222 15.67 -20.21 6.27
CA TYR A 222 15.98 -18.97 5.58
C TYR A 222 15.27 -17.75 6.19
N VAL A 223 14.25 -17.94 7.03
CA VAL A 223 13.58 -16.86 7.76
C VAL A 223 14.41 -16.50 8.99
N ASN A 224 15.32 -15.54 8.83
CA ASN A 224 16.23 -15.09 9.87
C ASN A 224 16.63 -13.61 9.68
N ASN A 225 17.14 -13.01 10.76
CA ASN A 225 17.43 -11.57 10.79
C ASN A 225 18.66 -11.15 9.98
N ASP A 226 19.59 -12.06 9.66
CA ASP A 226 20.71 -11.72 8.78
C ASP A 226 20.22 -11.42 7.36
N ARG A 227 19.20 -12.15 6.88
CA ARG A 227 18.59 -11.87 5.58
C ARG A 227 17.62 -10.72 5.60
N VAL A 228 16.84 -10.59 6.68
CA VAL A 228 16.02 -9.38 6.88
C VAL A 228 16.89 -8.14 6.82
N ALA A 229 18.06 -8.14 7.48
CA ALA A 229 19.01 -7.03 7.41
C ALA A 229 19.54 -6.78 5.99
N ALA A 230 19.83 -7.84 5.21
CA ALA A 230 20.25 -7.70 3.83
C ALA A 230 19.17 -7.03 2.96
N TYR A 231 17.90 -7.41 3.13
CA TYR A 231 16.79 -6.79 2.40
C TYR A 231 16.47 -5.39 2.90
N ASN A 232 16.58 -5.13 4.21
CA ASN A 232 16.43 -3.78 4.78
C ASN A 232 17.50 -2.80 4.29
N ALA A 233 18.66 -3.27 3.82
CA ALA A 233 19.64 -2.44 3.15
C ALA A 233 19.23 -2.06 1.70
N ILE A 234 18.32 -2.82 1.08
CA ILE A 234 17.82 -2.61 -0.28
C ILE A 234 16.66 -1.60 -0.31
N PHE A 235 15.76 -1.63 0.67
CA PHE A 235 14.58 -0.76 0.67
C PHE A 235 14.87 0.74 0.55
N PRO A 236 15.87 1.33 1.23
CA PRO A 236 16.22 2.74 1.02
C PRO A 236 16.71 3.04 -0.41
N GLN A 237 17.43 2.09 -1.03
CA GLN A 237 17.87 2.22 -2.42
C GLN A 237 16.66 2.24 -3.35
N LEU A 238 15.71 1.31 -3.16
CA LEU A 238 14.46 1.29 -3.93
C LEU A 238 13.63 2.57 -3.72
N ALA A 239 13.56 3.08 -2.49
CA ALA A 239 12.83 4.31 -2.19
C ALA A 239 13.39 5.52 -2.95
N GLU A 240 14.72 5.69 -2.93
CA GLU A 240 15.41 6.76 -3.64
C GLU A 240 15.32 6.58 -5.17
N GLU A 241 15.69 5.40 -5.69
CA GLU A 241 15.74 5.11 -7.13
C GLU A 241 14.37 5.25 -7.81
N TYR A 242 13.31 4.85 -7.12
CA TYR A 242 11.94 4.85 -7.67
C TYR A 242 11.09 6.01 -7.14
N GLN A 243 11.68 6.88 -6.30
CA GLN A 243 11.06 8.07 -5.73
C GLN A 243 9.71 7.73 -5.06
N VAL A 244 9.76 6.76 -4.14
CA VAL A 244 8.63 6.30 -3.32
C VAL A 244 8.97 6.51 -1.84
N VAL A 245 7.96 6.69 -1.01
CA VAL A 245 8.15 6.99 0.42
C VAL A 245 8.60 5.73 1.16
N LEU A 246 9.74 5.77 1.84
CA LEU A 246 10.14 4.69 2.75
C LEU A 246 9.40 4.80 4.09
N LEU A 247 8.85 3.69 4.57
CA LEU A 247 8.34 3.53 5.92
C LEU A 247 9.24 2.56 6.70
N ASP A 248 9.84 3.05 7.78
CA ASP A 248 10.73 2.26 8.66
C ASP A 248 9.91 1.50 9.73
N VAL A 249 9.08 0.57 9.27
CA VAL A 249 8.27 -0.28 10.14
C VAL A 249 9.13 -1.24 10.96
N ALA A 250 10.34 -1.56 10.51
CA ALA A 250 11.31 -2.36 11.24
C ALA A 250 11.71 -1.71 12.56
N ASP A 251 12.08 -0.42 12.57
CA ASP A 251 12.39 0.30 13.81
C ASP A 251 11.15 0.40 14.72
N ALA A 252 9.97 0.68 14.14
CA ALA A 252 8.73 0.81 14.89
C ALA A 252 8.29 -0.49 15.60
N LEU A 253 8.61 -1.66 15.03
CA LEU A 253 8.08 -2.95 15.46
C LEU A 253 9.16 -3.90 16.03
N THR A 254 10.29 -3.35 16.49
CA THR A 254 11.34 -4.10 17.18
C THR A 254 11.53 -3.66 18.63
N ASP A 255 12.17 -4.50 19.44
CA ASP A 255 12.70 -4.11 20.76
C ASP A 255 14.10 -3.48 20.67
N GLU A 256 14.64 -3.16 21.84
CA GLU A 256 16.02 -2.70 22.05
C GLU A 256 17.13 -3.62 21.50
N ASN A 257 16.84 -4.86 21.11
CA ASN A 257 17.80 -5.76 20.46
C ASN A 257 17.67 -5.75 18.92
N GLY A 258 16.76 -4.93 18.38
CA GLY A 258 16.46 -4.86 16.96
C GLY A 258 15.76 -6.10 16.43
N ILE A 259 15.00 -6.82 17.27
CA ILE A 259 14.22 -7.99 16.86
C ILE A 259 12.74 -7.84 17.23
N LEU A 260 11.87 -8.62 16.57
CA LEU A 260 10.47 -8.69 16.96
C LEU A 260 10.37 -9.30 18.38
N PRO A 261 9.70 -8.62 19.32
CA PRO A 261 9.67 -9.09 20.72
C PRO A 261 8.94 -10.42 20.88
N ALA A 262 9.30 -11.18 21.92
CA ALA A 262 8.78 -12.53 22.10
C ALA A 262 7.27 -12.58 22.41
N ASP A 263 6.71 -11.52 22.99
CA ASP A 263 5.28 -11.33 23.25
C ASP A 263 4.53 -10.73 22.05
N ALA A 264 5.27 -10.16 21.09
CA ALA A 264 4.74 -9.65 19.84
C ALA A 264 4.34 -10.75 18.86
N THR A 265 4.75 -12.00 19.09
CA THR A 265 4.56 -13.09 18.14
C THR A 265 4.39 -14.45 18.82
N VAL A 266 3.60 -15.32 18.18
CA VAL A 266 3.45 -16.72 18.60
C VAL A 266 4.43 -17.62 17.85
N ASP A 267 4.61 -17.39 16.55
CA ASP A 267 5.33 -18.27 15.64
C ASP A 267 6.71 -17.73 15.22
N GLY A 268 7.05 -16.52 15.66
CA GLY A 268 8.29 -15.82 15.35
C GLY A 268 8.20 -14.85 14.17
N VAL A 269 7.11 -14.88 13.40
CA VAL A 269 6.99 -14.15 12.13
C VAL A 269 5.78 -13.22 12.09
N HIS A 270 4.62 -13.71 12.53
CA HIS A 270 3.34 -12.99 12.50
C HIS A 270 3.08 -12.28 13.83
N PHE A 271 2.39 -11.15 13.78
CA PHE A 271 2.20 -10.30 14.94
C PHE A 271 0.97 -10.71 15.74
N THR A 272 0.97 -10.41 17.04
CA THR A 272 -0.24 -10.42 17.84
C THR A 272 -1.11 -9.23 17.49
N LYS A 273 -2.39 -9.27 17.86
CA LYS A 273 -3.35 -8.18 17.61
C LYS A 273 -2.82 -6.81 18.08
N ALA A 274 -2.27 -6.74 19.28
CA ALA A 274 -1.74 -5.50 19.85
C ALA A 274 -0.59 -4.92 19.00
N TRP A 275 0.22 -5.78 18.38
CA TRP A 275 1.32 -5.36 17.53
C TRP A 275 0.88 -4.99 16.11
N TYR A 276 -0.19 -5.60 15.58
CA TYR A 276 -0.86 -5.07 14.38
C TYR A 276 -1.50 -3.69 14.63
N GLN A 277 -2.02 -3.44 15.83
CA GLN A 277 -2.52 -2.12 16.22
C GLN A 277 -1.38 -1.10 16.33
N LYS A 278 -0.23 -1.50 16.88
CA LYS A 278 0.99 -0.68 16.90
C LYS A 278 1.47 -0.34 15.49
N TRP A 279 1.43 -1.30 14.57
CA TRP A 279 1.78 -1.06 13.17
C TRP A 279 0.85 -0.01 12.55
N LEU A 280 -0.47 -0.16 12.69
CA LEU A 280 -1.41 0.85 12.18
C LEU A 280 -1.19 2.24 12.79
N ALA A 281 -0.94 2.34 14.10
CA ALA A 281 -0.64 3.61 14.74
C ALA A 281 0.59 4.28 14.13
N TYR A 282 1.66 3.50 13.87
CA TYR A 282 2.83 4.00 13.16
C TYR A 282 2.46 4.54 11.77
N LEU A 283 1.67 3.80 10.97
CA LEU A 283 1.23 4.24 9.65
C LEU A 283 0.40 5.53 9.70
N MET A 284 -0.41 5.72 10.75
CA MET A 284 -1.22 6.93 10.95
C MET A 284 -0.35 8.15 11.26
N GLU A 285 0.80 7.96 11.90
CA GLU A 285 1.74 9.02 12.28
C GLU A 285 2.78 9.33 11.18
N HIS A 286 2.88 8.51 10.13
CA HIS A 286 3.94 8.59 9.12
C HIS A 286 3.34 8.73 7.72
N THR A 287 2.81 9.91 7.43
CA THR A 287 2.17 10.24 6.16
C THR A 287 2.89 11.40 5.47
N VAL A 288 2.92 11.36 4.14
CA VAL A 288 3.47 12.41 3.28
C VAL A 288 2.34 13.04 2.47
N ASP A 289 2.29 14.37 2.49
CA ASP A 289 1.37 15.14 1.67
C ASP A 289 1.62 14.93 0.17
N ALA A 290 0.55 14.82 -0.62
CA ALA A 290 0.64 14.48 -2.04
C ALA A 290 1.40 15.54 -2.85
N ASP A 291 1.27 16.82 -2.49
CA ASP A 291 1.95 17.90 -3.19
C ASP A 291 3.45 17.92 -2.83
N CYS A 292 3.80 17.64 -1.57
CA CYS A 292 5.20 17.45 -1.15
C CYS A 292 5.86 16.25 -1.87
N TYR A 293 5.12 15.15 -2.03
CA TYR A 293 5.56 13.96 -2.75
C TYR A 293 5.82 14.27 -4.24
N ALA A 294 4.86 14.92 -4.92
CA ALA A 294 4.99 15.33 -6.32
C ALA A 294 6.13 16.33 -6.54
N ALA A 295 6.31 17.28 -5.62
CA ALA A 295 7.43 18.22 -5.63
C ALA A 295 8.77 17.49 -5.48
N GLY A 296 8.85 16.46 -4.62
CA GLY A 296 10.02 15.58 -4.49
C GLY A 296 10.36 14.87 -5.79
N GLN A 297 9.36 14.30 -6.47
CA GLN A 297 9.56 13.59 -7.73
C GLN A 297 10.10 14.52 -8.82
N THR A 298 9.49 15.71 -8.96
CA THR A 298 9.93 16.74 -9.91
C THR A 298 11.37 17.18 -9.66
N ALA A 299 11.76 17.37 -8.39
CA ALA A 299 13.11 17.79 -8.02
C ALA A 299 14.17 16.73 -8.39
N ALA A 300 13.88 15.45 -8.17
CA ALA A 300 14.81 14.37 -8.49
C ALA A 300 14.90 14.07 -10.00
N GLU A 301 13.84 14.29 -10.78
CA GLU A 301 13.92 14.24 -12.26
C GLU A 301 14.85 15.32 -12.81
N GLY A 302 14.72 16.57 -12.33
CA GLY A 302 15.57 17.68 -12.75
C GLY A 302 17.05 17.52 -12.38
N ALA A 303 17.36 16.78 -11.30
CA ALA A 303 18.74 16.46 -10.91
C ALA A 303 19.41 15.42 -11.82
N ASN A 304 18.64 14.55 -12.48
CA ASN A 304 19.16 13.53 -13.39
C ASN A 304 19.44 14.06 -14.81
N GLU A 305 18.95 15.26 -15.15
CA GLU A 305 19.17 15.91 -16.46
C GLU A 305 20.42 16.82 -16.50
N THR A 306 21.06 17.09 -15.35
CA THR A 306 22.25 17.97 -15.21
C THR A 306 23.54 17.20 -15.02
#